data_AF-A0A7C0UA43-F1
#
_entry.id   AF-A0A7C0UA43-F1
#
_cell.length_a   1.000
_cell.length_b   1.000
_cell.length_c   1.000
_cell.angle_alpha   90.00
_cell.angle_beta   90.00
_cell.angle_gamma   90.00
#
_symmetry.space_group_name_H-M   'P 1'
#
loop_
_entity.id
_entity.type
_entity.pdbx_description
1 polymer ?
#
loop_
_entity_poly.entity_id
_entity_poly.type
_entity_poly.pdbx_seq_one_letter_code
_entity_poly.pdbx_strand_id
1 'polypeptide(L)'
;MIKLGPAGSPESSTLEGISRVRELGLHCMEVQFSHGIKMGNMLAKRCGIEAKRLGIELSIHAPYYINLASEDEKKIKASIQ
;
A
#
# COMPACT_ATOMS: atom_id res chain seq x y z
N MET A 1 -2.59 -17.98 12.50
CA MET A 1 -1.60 -17.03 13.08
C MET A 1 -2.11 -15.62 12.83
N ILE A 2 -2.08 -14.76 13.84
CA ILE A 2 -2.48 -13.34 13.71
C ILE A 2 -1.31 -12.57 13.09
N LYS A 3 -1.59 -11.68 12.13
CA LYS A 3 -0.58 -10.81 11.50
C LYS A 3 -0.80 -9.38 11.99
N LEU A 4 0.31 -8.73 12.31
CA LEU A 4 0.33 -7.35 12.81
C LEU A 4 1.33 -6.53 12.00
N GLY A 5 0.97 -5.27 11.75
CA GLY A 5 1.69 -4.40 10.84
C GLY A 5 1.16 -2.96 10.87
N PRO A 6 1.97 -1.98 10.44
CA PRO A 6 1.53 -0.59 10.40
C PRO A 6 0.64 -0.30 9.18
N ALA A 7 -0.27 0.66 9.37
CA ALA A 7 -0.97 1.32 8.27
C ALA A 7 -0.02 2.38 7.67
N GLY A 8 0.75 2.02 6.64
CA GLY A 8 1.76 2.87 6.05
C GLY A 8 3.20 2.40 6.25
N SER A 9 4.09 3.01 5.48
CA SER A 9 5.53 2.82 5.64
C SER A 9 6.01 3.52 6.92
N PRO A 10 6.74 2.83 7.81
CA PRO A 10 7.43 3.47 8.94
C PRO A 10 8.68 4.24 8.51
N GLU A 11 9.05 4.19 7.23
CA GLU A 11 10.21 4.85 6.63
C GLU A 11 9.79 5.76 5.46
N SER A 12 10.75 6.53 4.95
CA SER A 12 10.54 7.49 3.86
C SER A 12 10.02 6.88 2.56
N SER A 13 10.39 5.63 2.28
CA SER A 13 10.00 4.90 1.08
C SER A 13 9.33 3.57 1.41
N THR A 14 8.43 3.11 0.54
CA THR A 14 7.78 1.80 0.70
C THR A 14 8.80 0.66 0.78
N LEU A 15 9.88 0.73 0.00
CA LEU A 15 10.88 -0.34 -0.04
C LEU A 15 11.65 -0.43 1.29
N GLU A 16 12.08 0.70 1.84
CA GLU A 16 12.71 0.75 3.17
C GLU A 16 11.74 0.34 4.27
N GLY A 17 10.48 0.75 4.16
CA GLY A 17 9.42 0.38 5.10
C GLY A 17 9.24 -1.13 5.23
N ILE A 18 9.30 -1.87 4.12
CA ILE A 18 9.22 -3.35 4.14
C ILE A 18 10.35 -3.95 4.97
N SER A 19 11.59 -3.49 4.73
CA SER A 19 12.76 -3.94 5.50
C SER A 19 12.60 -3.60 6.98
N ARG A 20 12.15 -2.38 7.28
CA ARG A 20 11.96 -1.91 8.65
C ARG A 20 10.89 -2.70 9.40
N VAL A 21 9.78 -3.04 8.76
CA VAL A 21 8.72 -3.88 9.34
C VAL A 21 9.27 -5.24 9.75
N ARG A 22 10.15 -5.84 8.94
CA ARG A 22 10.80 -7.11 9.28
C ARG A 22 11.76 -6.99 10.46
N GLU A 23 12.53 -5.90 10.54
CA GLU A 23 13.42 -5.60 11.67
C GLU A 23 12.64 -5.42 12.98
N LEU A 24 11.45 -4.82 12.90
CA LEU A 24 10.55 -4.62 14.04
C LEU A 24 9.82 -5.91 14.48
N GLY A 25 10.02 -7.04 13.79
CA GLY A 25 9.36 -8.31 14.11
C GLY A 25 7.87 -8.35 13.75
N LEU A 26 7.44 -7.50 12.82
CA LEU A 26 6.07 -7.44 12.32
C LEU A 26 5.90 -8.28 11.04
N HIS A 27 4.66 -8.45 10.61
CA HIS A 27 4.27 -9.47 9.62
C HIS A 27 3.65 -8.89 8.35
N CYS A 28 3.10 -7.68 8.42
CA CYS A 28 2.44 -7.04 7.28
C CYS A 28 2.68 -5.53 7.27
N MET A 29 2.36 -4.88 6.15
CA MET A 29 2.40 -3.44 5.98
C MET A 29 1.38 -2.99 4.94
N GLU A 30 0.69 -1.88 5.19
CA GLU A 30 -0.15 -1.26 4.17
C GLU A 30 0.63 -0.20 3.37
N VAL A 31 0.49 -0.23 2.04
CA VAL A 31 1.02 0.80 1.14
C VAL A 31 -0.06 1.85 0.89
N GLN A 32 0.22 3.11 1.25
CA GLN A 32 -0.76 4.18 1.14
C GLN A 32 -0.67 4.93 -0.20
N PHE A 33 -1.80 5.01 -0.91
CA PHE A 33 -1.93 5.82 -2.13
C PHE A 33 -2.85 7.03 -1.92
N SER A 34 -2.88 7.60 -0.71
CA SER A 34 -3.86 8.62 -0.29
C SER A 34 -4.05 9.73 -1.33
N HIS A 35 -2.95 10.25 -1.92
CA HIS A 35 -2.96 11.32 -2.92
C HIS A 35 -2.62 10.82 -4.34
N GLY A 36 -3.09 9.61 -4.67
CA GLY A 36 -2.89 8.97 -5.97
C GLY A 36 -1.76 7.95 -6.02
N ILE A 37 -1.78 7.13 -7.06
CA ILE A 37 -0.80 6.05 -7.28
C ILE A 37 0.39 6.61 -8.05
N LYS A 38 1.39 7.11 -7.32
CA LYS A 38 2.66 7.64 -7.90
C LYS A 38 3.75 6.58 -8.02
N MET A 39 3.48 5.35 -7.56
CA MET A 39 4.41 4.24 -7.63
C MET A 39 4.45 3.66 -9.04
N GLY A 40 5.60 3.73 -9.70
CA GLY A 40 5.80 3.09 -11.00
C GLY A 40 5.93 1.56 -10.91
N ASN A 41 5.62 0.87 -12.01
CA ASN A 41 5.65 -0.60 -12.11
C ASN A 41 6.98 -1.24 -11.69
N MET A 42 8.11 -0.59 -11.99
CA MET A 42 9.44 -1.10 -11.60
C MET A 42 9.59 -1.13 -10.06
N LEU A 43 9.21 -0.05 -9.38
CA LEU A 43 9.26 0.04 -7.93
C LEU A 43 8.26 -0.93 -7.28
N ALA A 44 7.05 -1.05 -7.83
CA ALA A 44 6.05 -2.00 -7.36
C ALA A 44 6.57 -3.45 -7.41
N LYS A 45 7.21 -3.85 -8.53
CA LYS A 45 7.86 -5.17 -8.66
C LYS A 45 8.96 -5.37 -7.62
N ARG A 46 9.83 -4.37 -7.40
CA ARG A 46 10.89 -4.45 -6.38
C ARG A 46 10.32 -4.61 -4.97
N CYS A 47 9.27 -3.86 -4.62
CA CYS A 47 8.58 -3.99 -3.34
C CYS A 47 8.00 -5.39 -3.16
N GLY A 48 7.32 -5.94 -4.18
CA GLY A 48 6.77 -7.29 -4.13
C GLY A 48 7.84 -8.39 -3.96
N ILE A 49 8.98 -8.26 -4.64
CA ILE A 49 10.13 -9.17 -4.48
C ILE A 49 10.67 -9.10 -3.04
N GLU A 50 10.87 -7.89 -2.53
CA GLU A 50 11.45 -7.69 -1.20
C GLU A 50 10.51 -8.16 -0.09
N ALA A 51 9.22 -7.84 -0.19
CA ALA A 51 8.19 -8.30 0.73
C ALA A 51 8.12 -9.84 0.76
N LYS A 52 8.14 -10.49 -0.41
CA LYS A 52 8.19 -11.95 -0.50
C LYS A 52 9.45 -12.54 0.11
N ARG A 53 10.61 -11.91 -0.13
CA ARG A 53 11.91 -12.34 0.42
C ARG A 53 11.93 -12.26 1.95
N LEU A 54 11.32 -11.23 2.52
CA LEU A 54 11.30 -10.98 3.96
C LEU A 54 10.09 -11.60 4.68
N GLY A 55 9.14 -12.17 3.95
CA GLY A 55 7.92 -12.76 4.51
C GLY A 55 6.92 -11.70 5.02
N ILE A 56 6.92 -10.51 4.43
CA ILE A 56 6.01 -9.42 4.77
C ILE A 56 4.82 -9.43 3.80
N GLU A 57 3.61 -9.40 4.34
CA GLU A 57 2.41 -9.25 3.54
C GLU A 57 2.07 -7.79 3.29
N LEU A 58 1.70 -7.46 2.05
CA LEU A 58 1.33 -6.11 1.66
C LEU A 58 -0.16 -6.01 1.38
N SER A 59 -0.79 -4.98 1.93
CA SER A 59 -2.09 -4.46 1.49
C SER A 59 -1.92 -3.07 0.88
N ILE A 60 -2.98 -2.53 0.28
CA ILE A 60 -3.00 -1.16 -0.23
C ILE A 60 -4.16 -0.37 0.38
N HIS A 61 -3.93 0.92 0.60
CA HIS A 61 -4.98 1.90 0.85
C HIS A 61 -5.22 2.70 -0.42
N ALA A 62 -6.46 2.71 -0.90
CA ALA A 62 -6.83 3.43 -2.10
C ALA A 62 -6.80 4.96 -1.88
N PRO A 63 -6.69 5.77 -2.95
CA PRO A 63 -6.72 7.23 -2.82
C PRO A 63 -8.02 7.74 -2.17
N TYR A 64 -7.91 8.79 -1.34
CA TYR A 64 -9.04 9.27 -0.52
C TYR A 64 -10.24 9.76 -1.34
N TYR A 65 -10.01 10.14 -2.60
CA TYR A 65 -11.02 10.73 -3.47
C TYR A 65 -11.93 9.69 -4.16
N ILE A 66 -11.69 8.39 -3.97
CA ILE A 66 -12.58 7.34 -4.48
C ILE A 66 -13.90 7.38 -3.72
N ASN A 67 -15.00 7.56 -4.44
CA ASN A 67 -16.35 7.52 -3.89
C ASN A 67 -17.31 6.76 -4.81
N LEU A 68 -17.38 5.44 -4.59
CA LEU A 68 -18.29 4.54 -5.31
C LEU A 68 -19.75 4.63 -4.85
N ALA A 69 -20.02 5.33 -3.74
CA ALA A 69 -21.37 5.53 -3.18
C ALA A 69 -21.92 6.95 -3.47
N SER A 70 -21.28 7.70 -4.38
CA SER A 70 -21.70 9.03 -4.76
C SER A 70 -23.02 9.00 -5.54
N GLU A 71 -23.93 9.96 -5.30
CA GLU A 71 -25.12 10.16 -6.14
C GLU A 71 -24.78 10.80 -7.50
N ASP A 72 -23.60 11.44 -7.60
CA ASP A 72 -23.08 12.00 -8.85
C ASP A 72 -22.40 10.91 -9.70
N GLU A 73 -23.02 10.58 -10.85
CA GLU A 73 -22.47 9.62 -11.82
C GLU A 73 -21.05 9.94 -12.28
N LYS A 74 -20.67 11.23 -12.36
CA LYS A 74 -19.32 11.62 -12.79
C LYS A 74 -18.28 11.18 -11.75
N LYS A 75 -18.59 11.31 -10.46
CA LYS A 75 -17.71 10.86 -9.37
C LYS A 75 -17.60 9.34 -9.31
N ILE A 76 -18.70 8.61 -9.57
CA ILE A 76 -18.66 7.14 -9.71
C ILE A 76 -17.73 6.77 -10.88
N LYS A 77 -17.94 7.34 -12.07
CA LYS A 77 -17.13 7.04 -13.27
C LYS A 77 -15.65 7.34 -13.03
N ALA A 78 -15.33 8.46 -12.38
CA ALA A 78 -13.96 8.85 -12.03
C ALA A 78 -13.32 7.96 -10.94
N SER A 79 -14.13 7.26 -10.13
CA SER A 79 -13.66 6.35 -9.08
C SER A 79 -13.35 4.93 -9.58
N ILE A 80 -13.86 4.57 -10.77
CA ILE A 80 -13.69 3.24 -11.39
C ILE A 80 -12.56 3.24 -12.43
N GLN A 81 -12.26 4.40 -13.03
CA GLN A 81 -11.24 4.56 -14.07
C GLN A 81 -9.81 4.59 -13.54
#